data_AF-A0A662MQS4-F1
#
_entry.id   AF-A0A662MQS4-F1
#
_cell.length_a   1.000
_cell.length_b   1.000
_cell.length_c   1.000
_cell.angle_alpha   90.00
_cell.angle_beta   90.00
_cell.angle_gamma   90.00
#
_symmetry.space_group_name_H-M   'P 1'
#
loop_
_entity.id
_entity.type
_entity.pdbx_description
1 polymer ?
#
loop_
_entity_poly.entity_id
_entity_poly.type
_entity_poly.pdbx_seq_one_letter_code
_entity_poly.pdbx_strand_id
1 'polypeptide(L)'
;MKLLPVNPLEENYLCLNKDEFAKLLRRTLETDGGGAFFKVLEKVEGVPYYATILIDNQKILAVEVQNVKSGEILVGDSALQMIKKMIEGGPTIVDAFPLSDVDVKMSVIDNIDVYNSTPKIPLSELCPSLGGEPSSLKSAVESDKPVSKSLPLEEKESKPKPKPKPRTEFSLEVPSQLEPYFRAFGNRLVKYAKSIGIEPSRVKMVAKEVRYALGAGTGVHATIEVEGSSDSLMSPAKLQENLESFAYREAAELSEELAKKVVISSLTLKL
;
A
#
# COMPACT_ATOMS: atom_id res chain seq x y z
N MET A 1 7.35 -1.64 -17.08
CA MET A 1 6.42 -1.25 -16.00
C MET A 1 7.11 -0.41 -14.92
N LYS A 2 6.38 0.53 -14.32
CA LYS A 2 6.83 1.35 -13.19
C LYS A 2 6.51 0.66 -11.87
N LEU A 3 7.46 0.68 -10.94
CA LEU A 3 7.28 0.25 -9.56
C LEU A 3 7.42 1.47 -8.66
N LEU A 4 6.59 1.55 -7.63
CA LEU A 4 6.75 2.53 -6.56
C LEU A 4 8.11 2.34 -5.84
N PRO A 5 8.60 3.34 -5.11
CA PRO A 5 9.80 3.17 -4.29
C PRO A 5 9.49 2.24 -3.11
N VAL A 6 9.64 0.94 -3.34
CA VAL A 6 9.48 -0.13 -2.34
C VAL A 6 10.82 -0.83 -2.15
N ASN A 7 11.15 -1.18 -0.91
CA ASN A 7 12.38 -1.90 -0.62
C ASN A 7 12.25 -3.35 -1.13
N PRO A 8 13.25 -3.88 -1.85
CA PRO A 8 13.27 -5.28 -2.20
C PRO A 8 13.42 -6.14 -0.95
N LEU A 9 12.72 -7.28 -0.92
CA LEU A 9 12.95 -8.35 0.04
C LEU A 9 14.24 -9.11 -0.31
N GLU A 10 14.46 -9.35 -1.60
CA GLU A 10 15.66 -9.99 -2.14
C GLU A 10 16.06 -9.27 -3.44
N GLU A 11 17.36 -9.06 -3.64
CA GLU A 11 17.94 -8.49 -4.85
C GLU A 11 18.95 -9.47 -5.46
N ASN A 12 18.94 -9.59 -6.80
CA ASN A 12 19.81 -10.49 -7.55
C ASN A 12 19.76 -11.94 -7.06
N TYR A 13 18.60 -12.39 -6.59
CA TYR A 13 18.44 -13.76 -6.10
C TYR A 13 18.47 -14.75 -7.26
N LEU A 14 19.35 -15.75 -7.19
CA LEU A 14 19.45 -16.77 -8.21
C LEU A 14 18.50 -17.93 -7.89
N CYS A 15 17.43 -18.07 -8.67
CA CYS A 15 16.55 -19.24 -8.66
C CYS A 15 17.09 -20.28 -9.65
N LEU A 16 17.61 -21.41 -9.18
CA LEU A 16 18.16 -22.48 -10.03
C LEU A 16 17.09 -23.23 -10.83
N ASN A 17 15.84 -23.19 -10.36
CA ASN A 17 14.71 -23.89 -10.95
C ASN A 17 13.38 -23.24 -10.54
N LYS A 18 12.30 -23.74 -11.17
CA LYS A 18 10.92 -23.31 -10.92
C LYS A 18 10.47 -23.44 -9.47
N ASP A 19 10.97 -24.43 -8.72
CA ASP A 19 10.57 -24.64 -7.32
C ASP A 19 11.22 -23.63 -6.38
N GLU A 20 12.46 -23.22 -6.64
CA GLU A 20 13.10 -22.10 -5.93
C GLU A 20 12.40 -20.78 -6.19
N PHE A 21 11.99 -20.53 -7.44
CA PHE A 21 11.15 -19.38 -7.77
C PHE A 21 9.82 -19.41 -7.02
N ALA A 22 9.15 -20.58 -6.97
CA ALA A 22 7.89 -20.73 -6.23
C ALA A 22 8.06 -20.48 -4.73
N LYS A 23 9.18 -20.91 -4.12
CA LYS A 23 9.49 -20.62 -2.72
C LYS A 23 9.71 -19.12 -2.48
N LEU A 24 10.47 -18.46 -3.36
CA LEU A 24 10.69 -17.01 -3.30
C LEU A 24 9.36 -16.26 -3.43
N LEU A 25 8.52 -16.67 -4.39
CA LEU A 25 7.21 -16.09 -4.61
C LEU A 25 6.34 -16.20 -3.36
N ARG A 26 6.24 -17.39 -2.76
CA ARG A 26 5.46 -17.61 -1.53
C ARG A 26 5.95 -16.73 -0.38
N ARG A 27 7.26 -16.73 -0.12
CA ARG A 27 7.87 -15.93 0.96
C ARG A 27 7.62 -14.42 0.78
N THR A 28 7.65 -13.96 -0.47
CA THR A 28 7.39 -12.55 -0.80
C THR A 28 5.92 -12.19 -0.51
N LEU A 29 4.98 -13.04 -0.91
CA LEU A 29 3.54 -12.84 -0.63
C LEU A 29 3.23 -12.88 0.87
N GLU A 30 3.90 -13.74 1.64
CA GLU A 30 3.71 -13.87 3.09
C GLU A 30 4.23 -12.68 3.91
N THR A 31 5.02 -11.79 3.31
CA THR A 31 5.66 -10.67 4.04
C THR A 31 4.67 -9.54 4.33
N ASP A 32 4.02 -8.98 3.30
CA ASP A 32 3.10 -7.83 3.45
C ASP A 32 1.63 -8.15 3.10
N GLY A 33 1.37 -9.33 2.53
CA GLY A 33 0.02 -9.89 2.38
C GLY A 33 -0.90 -9.25 1.34
N GLY A 34 -0.45 -8.25 0.56
CA GLY A 34 -1.28 -7.65 -0.52
C GLY A 34 -0.95 -8.19 -1.92
N GLY A 35 0.33 -8.39 -2.19
CA GLY A 35 0.81 -8.92 -3.46
C GLY A 35 2.32 -8.83 -3.55
N ALA A 36 2.84 -8.92 -4.77
CA ALA A 36 4.27 -8.81 -5.01
C ALA A 36 4.56 -8.27 -6.41
N PHE A 37 5.72 -7.64 -6.53
CA PHE A 37 6.33 -7.30 -7.80
C PHE A 37 7.64 -8.06 -7.95
N PHE A 38 7.88 -8.59 -9.15
CA PHE A 38 9.11 -9.29 -9.48
C PHE A 38 9.77 -8.65 -10.69
N LYS A 39 11.10 -8.56 -10.64
CA LYS A 39 11.96 -8.31 -11.79
C LYS A 39 12.71 -9.60 -12.07
N VAL A 40 12.68 -10.07 -13.29
CA VAL A 40 13.16 -11.40 -13.66
C VAL A 40 14.07 -11.25 -14.88
N LEU A 41 15.31 -11.73 -14.77
CA LEU A 41 16.31 -11.66 -15.84
C LEU A 41 16.76 -13.08 -16.20
N GLU A 42 16.57 -13.47 -17.46
CA GLU A 42 16.92 -14.79 -17.97
C GLU A 42 17.38 -14.75 -19.43
N LYS A 43 18.12 -15.77 -19.88
CA LYS A 43 18.43 -15.99 -21.30
C LYS A 43 17.59 -17.13 -21.86
N VAL A 44 16.57 -16.80 -22.64
CA VAL A 44 15.80 -17.79 -23.39
C VAL A 44 16.46 -17.98 -24.76
N GLU A 45 16.89 -19.21 -25.07
CA GLU A 45 17.54 -19.56 -26.34
C GLU A 45 18.76 -18.66 -26.67
N GLY A 46 19.50 -18.23 -25.63
CA GLY A 46 20.67 -17.35 -25.78
C GLY A 46 20.36 -15.86 -25.97
N VAL A 47 19.09 -15.49 -25.93
CA VAL A 47 18.62 -14.09 -25.98
C VAL A 47 18.27 -13.63 -24.57
N PRO A 48 18.89 -12.54 -24.05
CA PRO A 48 18.56 -12.02 -22.74
C PRO A 48 17.21 -11.29 -22.74
N TYR A 49 16.36 -11.65 -21.79
CA TYR A 49 15.06 -11.03 -21.54
C TYR A 49 14.99 -10.50 -20.11
N TYR A 50 14.37 -9.34 -19.96
CA TYR A 50 14.05 -8.72 -18.70
C TYR A 50 12.53 -8.64 -18.57
N ALA A 51 11.99 -9.27 -17.54
CA ALA A 51 10.56 -9.36 -17.30
C ALA A 51 10.20 -8.67 -16.00
N THR A 52 9.03 -8.04 -15.99
CA THR A 52 8.42 -7.48 -14.79
C THR A 52 7.05 -8.12 -14.59
N ILE A 53 6.75 -8.50 -13.35
CA ILE A 53 5.54 -9.23 -12.99
C ILE A 53 4.91 -8.52 -11.80
N LEU A 54 3.63 -8.17 -11.91
CA LEU A 54 2.80 -7.75 -10.79
C LEU A 54 1.79 -8.84 -10.49
N ILE A 55 1.71 -9.25 -9.23
CA ILE A 55 0.78 -10.27 -8.75
C ILE A 55 0.05 -9.81 -7.49
N ASP A 56 -1.16 -10.34 -7.28
CA ASP A 56 -1.80 -10.37 -5.96
C ASP A 56 -1.61 -11.77 -5.34
N ASN A 57 -2.29 -12.03 -4.22
CA ASN A 57 -2.21 -13.32 -3.52
C ASN A 57 -2.79 -14.52 -4.30
N GLN A 58 -3.49 -14.31 -5.41
CA GLN A 58 -4.23 -15.34 -6.14
C GLN A 58 -3.80 -15.49 -7.59
N LYS A 59 -3.48 -14.38 -8.27
CA LYS A 59 -3.32 -14.33 -9.72
C LYS A 59 -2.30 -13.29 -10.16
N ILE A 60 -1.91 -13.43 -11.42
CA ILE A 60 -1.09 -12.46 -12.13
C ILE A 60 -1.96 -11.27 -12.54
N LEU A 61 -1.49 -10.06 -12.30
CA LEU A 61 -2.18 -8.81 -12.60
C LEU A 61 -1.63 -8.14 -13.86
N ALA A 62 -0.30 -8.02 -13.97
CA ALA A 62 0.34 -7.35 -15.09
C ALA A 62 1.71 -8.00 -15.39
N VAL A 63 2.02 -8.13 -16.68
CA VAL A 63 3.28 -8.71 -17.16
C VAL A 63 3.77 -7.95 -18.38
N GLU A 64 5.04 -7.55 -18.32
CA GLU A 64 5.76 -6.93 -19.40
C GLU A 64 7.13 -7.61 -19.52
N VAL A 65 7.51 -8.00 -20.73
CA VAL A 65 8.80 -8.62 -21.01
C VAL A 65 9.51 -7.83 -22.09
N GLN A 66 10.77 -7.48 -21.84
CA GLN A 66 11.61 -6.76 -22.78
C GLN A 66 12.74 -7.67 -23.26
N ASN A 67 12.92 -7.76 -24.57
CA ASN A 67 14.14 -8.29 -25.17
C ASN A 67 15.28 -7.27 -24.97
N VAL A 68 16.29 -7.62 -24.19
CA VAL A 68 17.36 -6.68 -23.80
C VAL A 68 18.23 -6.30 -25.00
N LYS A 69 18.33 -7.15 -26.03
CA LYS A 69 19.11 -6.87 -27.23
C LYS A 69 18.38 -5.98 -28.22
N SER A 70 17.12 -6.29 -28.53
CA SER A 70 16.35 -5.53 -29.55
C SER A 70 15.59 -4.34 -28.96
N GLY A 71 15.37 -4.32 -27.64
CA GLY A 71 14.51 -3.35 -26.97
C GLY A 71 13.01 -3.61 -27.16
N GLU A 72 12.65 -4.67 -27.91
CA GLU A 72 11.26 -5.05 -28.15
C GLU A 72 10.53 -5.39 -26.84
N ILE A 73 9.32 -4.85 -26.69
CA ILE A 73 8.48 -5.05 -25.52
C ILE A 73 7.31 -5.96 -25.89
N LEU A 74 7.15 -7.03 -25.12
CA LEU A 74 6.04 -7.97 -25.18
C LEU A 74 5.09 -7.68 -24.01
N VAL A 75 3.79 -7.65 -24.29
CA VAL A 75 2.71 -7.51 -23.30
C VAL A 75 1.60 -8.53 -23.60
N GLY A 76 0.77 -8.83 -22.60
CA GLY A 76 -0.35 -9.76 -22.78
C GLY A 76 0.07 -11.23 -22.84
N ASP A 77 -0.61 -12.01 -23.69
CA ASP A 77 -0.37 -13.46 -23.82
C ASP A 77 1.08 -13.80 -24.22
N SER A 78 1.68 -13.03 -25.12
CA SER A 78 3.06 -13.26 -25.57
C SER A 78 4.05 -13.11 -24.41
N ALA A 79 3.82 -12.13 -23.54
CA ALA A 79 4.61 -11.87 -22.36
C ALA A 79 4.46 -13.00 -21.33
N LEU A 80 3.23 -13.49 -21.09
CA LEU A 80 2.98 -14.63 -20.21
C LEU A 80 3.67 -15.91 -20.69
N GLN A 81 3.59 -16.21 -21.99
CA GLN A 81 4.28 -17.38 -22.56
C GLN A 81 5.79 -17.26 -22.42
N MET A 82 6.35 -16.06 -22.61
CA MET A 82 7.77 -15.82 -22.42
C MET A 82 8.18 -16.02 -20.96
N ILE A 83 7.43 -15.50 -20.00
CA ILE A 83 7.73 -15.71 -18.58
C ILE A 83 7.69 -17.18 -18.20
N LYS A 84 6.70 -17.94 -18.69
CA LYS A 84 6.64 -19.39 -18.45
C LYS A 84 7.93 -20.07 -18.94
N LYS A 85 8.40 -19.72 -20.14
CA LYS A 85 9.68 -20.20 -20.67
C LYS A 85 10.90 -19.77 -19.84
N MET A 86 10.93 -18.53 -19.34
CA MET A 86 12.02 -18.04 -18.49
C MET A 86 12.11 -18.86 -17.19
N ILE A 87 10.98 -19.06 -16.51
CA ILE A 87 10.92 -19.79 -15.24
C ILE A 87 11.19 -21.31 -15.42
N GLU A 88 10.80 -21.88 -16.56
CA GLU A 88 10.99 -23.33 -16.84
C GLU A 88 12.37 -23.66 -17.42
N GLY A 89 13.00 -22.72 -18.13
CA GLY A 89 14.17 -22.96 -18.97
C GLY A 89 15.51 -23.06 -18.24
N GLY A 90 15.67 -22.47 -17.05
CA GLY A 90 16.96 -22.50 -16.36
C GLY A 90 17.12 -21.52 -15.19
N PRO A 91 18.36 -21.33 -14.70
CA PRO A 91 18.66 -20.51 -13.53
C PRO A 91 18.41 -19.03 -13.77
N THR A 92 17.36 -18.50 -13.12
CA THR A 92 16.87 -17.13 -13.32
C THR A 92 17.32 -16.19 -12.20
N ILE A 93 17.67 -14.95 -12.54
CA ILE A 93 17.96 -13.91 -11.55
C ILE A 93 16.68 -13.12 -11.27
N VAL A 94 16.35 -12.95 -10.00
CA VAL A 94 15.08 -12.35 -9.56
C VAL A 94 15.30 -11.32 -8.47
N ASP A 95 14.67 -10.15 -8.64
CA ASP A 95 14.43 -9.22 -7.54
C ASP A 95 12.96 -9.35 -7.11
N ALA A 96 12.74 -9.44 -5.81
CA ALA A 96 11.42 -9.64 -5.23
C ALA A 96 11.02 -8.47 -4.32
N PHE A 97 9.86 -7.88 -4.59
CA PHE A 97 9.33 -6.74 -3.84
C PHE A 97 7.97 -7.13 -3.25
N PRO A 98 7.86 -7.27 -1.93
CA PRO A 98 6.57 -7.47 -1.28
C PRO A 98 5.78 -6.18 -1.41
N LEU A 99 4.48 -6.30 -1.66
CA LEU A 99 3.59 -5.16 -1.84
C LEU A 99 2.42 -5.25 -0.87
N SER A 100 2.07 -4.13 -0.25
CA SER A 100 0.80 -4.00 0.45
C SER A 100 -0.36 -3.89 -0.55
N ASP A 101 -1.60 -4.05 -0.09
CA ASP A 101 -2.80 -3.86 -0.92
C ASP A 101 -2.85 -2.48 -1.59
N VAL A 102 -2.29 -1.47 -0.94
CA VAL A 102 -2.22 -0.10 -1.48
C VAL A 102 -1.20 -0.04 -2.61
N ASP A 103 -0.01 -0.61 -2.41
CA ASP A 103 1.05 -0.60 -3.41
C ASP A 103 0.66 -1.39 -4.66
N VAL A 104 -0.08 -2.50 -4.49
CA VAL A 104 -0.65 -3.25 -5.63
C VAL A 104 -1.60 -2.37 -6.43
N LYS A 105 -2.53 -1.67 -5.77
CA LYS A 105 -3.51 -0.79 -6.45
C LYS A 105 -2.82 0.36 -7.18
N MET A 106 -1.86 1.00 -6.54
CA MET A 106 -1.09 2.09 -7.15
C MET A 106 -0.25 1.57 -8.33
N SER A 107 0.39 0.41 -8.19
CA SER A 107 1.13 -0.23 -9.28
C SER A 107 0.23 -0.60 -10.46
N VAL A 108 -1.03 -0.99 -10.21
CA VAL A 108 -2.02 -1.19 -11.29
C VAL A 108 -2.37 0.13 -11.98
N ILE A 109 -2.59 1.21 -11.24
CA ILE A 109 -2.92 2.54 -11.79
C ILE A 109 -1.78 3.04 -12.69
N ASP A 110 -0.53 2.93 -12.22
CA ASP A 110 0.66 3.38 -12.96
C ASP A 110 0.97 2.54 -14.20
N ASN A 111 0.38 1.34 -14.31
CA ASN A 111 0.61 0.39 -15.39
C ASN A 111 -0.69 -0.13 -16.01
N ILE A 112 -1.71 0.74 -16.09
CA ILE A 112 -3.07 0.33 -16.47
C ILE A 112 -3.15 -0.31 -17.86
N ASP A 113 -2.32 0.14 -18.81
CA ASP A 113 -2.29 -0.41 -20.17
C ASP A 113 -1.79 -1.87 -20.18
N VAL A 114 -0.74 -2.14 -19.40
CA VAL A 114 -0.19 -3.49 -19.24
C VAL A 114 -1.17 -4.37 -18.48
N TYR A 115 -1.73 -3.87 -17.37
CA TYR A 115 -2.75 -4.56 -16.59
C TYR A 115 -3.94 -4.98 -17.46
N ASN A 116 -4.45 -4.07 -18.31
CA ASN A 116 -5.58 -4.35 -19.18
C ASN A 116 -5.24 -5.42 -20.22
N SER A 117 -4.02 -5.37 -20.76
CA SER A 117 -3.54 -6.28 -21.81
C SER A 117 -3.16 -7.67 -21.27
N THR A 118 -2.78 -7.80 -19.99
CA THR A 118 -2.37 -9.06 -19.37
C THR A 118 -3.57 -9.95 -19.02
N PRO A 119 -3.61 -11.22 -19.49
CA PRO A 119 -4.57 -12.21 -19.01
C PRO A 119 -4.38 -12.52 -17.51
N LYS A 120 -5.48 -12.55 -16.77
CA LYS A 120 -5.47 -12.70 -15.30
C LYS A 120 -5.52 -14.18 -14.93
N ILE A 121 -4.39 -14.85 -15.07
CA ILE A 121 -4.26 -16.28 -14.77
C ILE A 121 -3.90 -16.52 -13.29
N PRO A 122 -4.39 -17.60 -12.66
CA PRO A 122 -4.01 -18.00 -11.31
C PRO A 122 -2.50 -18.25 -11.18
N LEU A 123 -1.95 -17.99 -10.00
CA LEU A 123 -0.52 -18.24 -9.73
C LEU A 123 -0.12 -19.72 -9.88
N SER A 124 -1.07 -20.64 -9.66
CA SER A 124 -0.86 -22.08 -9.87
C SER A 124 -0.53 -22.44 -11.32
N GLU A 125 -0.96 -21.64 -12.29
CA GLU A 125 -0.59 -21.83 -13.69
C GLU A 125 0.85 -21.39 -14.00
N LEU A 126 1.40 -20.47 -13.21
CA LEU A 126 2.80 -20.06 -13.30
C LEU A 126 3.69 -21.07 -12.58
N CYS A 127 3.33 -21.42 -11.34
CA CYS A 127 4.05 -22.33 -10.48
C CYS A 127 3.09 -23.33 -9.82
N PRO A 128 2.91 -24.53 -10.41
CA PRO A 128 2.03 -25.56 -9.85
C PRO A 128 2.41 -26.00 -8.44
N SER A 129 3.70 -25.91 -8.08
CA SER A 129 4.24 -26.22 -6.74
C SER A 129 3.84 -25.20 -5.66
N LEU A 130 3.15 -24.11 -6.02
CA LEU A 130 2.48 -23.24 -5.04
C LEU A 130 1.30 -23.92 -4.35
N GLY A 131 0.83 -25.07 -4.87
CA GLY A 131 -0.19 -25.95 -4.29
C GLY A 131 0.27 -26.62 -2.99
N GLY A 132 0.35 -25.83 -1.93
CA GLY A 132 0.22 -26.25 -0.54
C GLY A 132 -0.63 -25.19 0.13
N GLU A 133 -1.80 -25.57 0.64
CA GLU A 133 -2.73 -24.65 1.30
C GLU A 133 -1.98 -23.75 2.31
N PRO A 134 -2.17 -22.42 2.27
CA PRO A 134 -1.95 -21.62 3.47
C PRO A 134 -3.00 -22.07 4.48
N SER A 135 -2.60 -22.97 5.38
CA SER A 135 -3.35 -23.24 6.60
C SER A 135 -3.54 -21.90 7.32
N SER A 136 -4.81 -21.52 7.50
CA SER A 136 -5.30 -20.40 8.34
C SER A 136 -5.75 -19.11 7.65
N LEU A 137 -6.50 -19.15 6.54
CA LEU A 137 -7.49 -18.10 6.28
C LEU A 137 -8.76 -18.70 5.67
N LYS A 138 -9.72 -19.03 6.55
CA LYS A 138 -11.11 -19.29 6.16
C LYS A 138 -11.67 -18.03 5.51
N SER A 139 -11.76 -18.04 4.17
CA SER A 139 -12.64 -17.16 3.42
C SER A 139 -14.08 -17.43 3.81
N ALA A 140 -14.76 -16.45 4.40
CA ALA A 140 -16.20 -16.34 4.29
C ALA A 140 -16.49 -15.59 2.99
N VAL A 141 -16.88 -16.38 1.99
CA VAL A 141 -17.47 -15.95 0.73
C VAL A 141 -18.92 -15.55 1.01
N GLU A 142 -19.33 -14.35 0.60
CA GLU A 142 -20.69 -14.10 0.07
C GLU A 142 -20.66 -12.76 -0.69
N SER A 143 -20.58 -12.80 -2.01
CA SER A 143 -21.69 -12.98 -2.98
C SER A 143 -22.35 -11.66 -3.33
N ASP A 144 -21.97 -11.20 -4.51
CA ASP A 144 -22.56 -10.15 -5.31
C ASP A 144 -24.01 -10.52 -5.73
N LYS A 145 -24.99 -9.64 -5.47
CA LYS A 145 -26.10 -9.37 -6.39
C LYS A 145 -26.87 -8.08 -6.04
N PRO A 146 -27.37 -7.32 -7.03
CA PRO A 146 -27.90 -5.96 -6.86
C PRO A 146 -29.44 -5.89 -6.89
N VAL A 147 -30.09 -5.09 -6.03
CA VAL A 147 -31.48 -4.57 -6.25
C VAL A 147 -31.74 -3.26 -5.47
N SER A 148 -31.83 -2.15 -6.22
CA SER A 148 -32.91 -1.14 -6.28
C SER A 148 -33.85 -0.83 -5.08
N LYS A 149 -33.97 0.50 -4.81
CA LYS A 149 -35.13 1.30 -4.30
C LYS A 149 -35.57 1.02 -2.83
N SER A 150 -35.86 1.97 -1.94
CA SER A 150 -36.49 3.31 -2.04
C SER A 150 -36.27 4.09 -0.73
N LEU A 151 -36.21 5.43 -0.79
CA LEU A 151 -36.52 6.33 0.35
C LEU A 151 -38.01 6.18 0.72
N PRO A 152 -38.39 6.38 2.00
CA PRO A 152 -39.08 7.63 2.35
C PRO A 152 -38.62 8.33 3.63
N LEU A 153 -38.93 9.64 3.66
CA LEU A 153 -38.75 10.65 4.69
C LEU A 153 -39.84 10.58 5.80
N GLU A 154 -39.53 11.33 6.88
CA GLU A 154 -40.36 11.73 8.05
C GLU A 154 -40.29 10.75 9.24
N GLU A 155 -40.11 11.17 10.50
CA GLU A 155 -40.63 12.36 11.17
C GLU A 155 -39.79 12.69 12.44
N LYS A 156 -39.79 13.97 12.83
CA LYS A 156 -39.22 14.47 14.09
C LYS A 156 -40.05 14.00 15.29
N GLU A 157 -39.41 13.60 16.40
CA GLU A 157 -39.59 14.32 17.68
C GLU A 157 -38.69 13.80 18.83
N SER A 158 -38.16 14.79 19.56
CA SER A 158 -37.89 14.82 21.00
C SER A 158 -36.78 13.93 21.62
N LYS A 159 -35.80 14.64 22.21
CA LYS A 159 -34.70 14.13 23.05
C LYS A 159 -35.22 13.42 24.31
N PRO A 160 -34.42 12.48 24.85
CA PRO A 160 -33.85 12.67 26.18
C PRO A 160 -32.32 12.73 26.10
N LYS A 161 -31.72 13.66 26.87
CA LYS A 161 -30.27 13.85 26.98
C LYS A 161 -29.55 12.53 27.36
N PRO A 162 -28.51 12.10 26.62
CA PRO A 162 -27.47 11.25 27.16
C PRO A 162 -26.25 12.10 27.57
N LYS A 163 -25.63 11.67 28.65
CA LYS A 163 -24.40 12.18 29.29
C LYS A 163 -23.30 12.52 28.27
N PRO A 164 -22.44 13.52 28.55
CA PRO A 164 -21.41 13.98 27.61
C PRO A 164 -20.45 12.83 27.30
N LYS A 165 -20.52 12.31 26.07
CA LYS A 165 -19.41 11.55 25.48
C LYS A 165 -18.21 12.49 25.42
N PRO A 166 -16.99 12.06 25.77
CA PRO A 166 -15.80 12.90 25.66
C PRO A 166 -15.70 13.34 24.20
N ARG A 167 -15.98 14.62 23.94
CA ARG A 167 -15.66 15.23 22.65
C ARG A 167 -14.15 15.34 22.66
N THR A 168 -13.49 14.59 21.78
CA THR A 168 -12.07 14.77 21.48
C THR A 168 -11.84 16.25 21.21
N GLU A 169 -11.07 16.91 22.06
CA GLU A 169 -10.76 18.33 21.90
C GLU A 169 -9.74 18.46 20.78
N PHE A 170 -10.21 18.95 19.63
CA PHE A 170 -9.41 19.08 18.43
C PHE A 170 -8.93 20.53 18.28
N SER A 171 -7.64 20.75 18.51
CA SER A 171 -7.00 22.07 18.45
C SER A 171 -6.07 22.14 17.23
N LEU A 172 -6.37 23.05 16.29
CA LEU A 172 -5.59 23.22 15.07
C LEU A 172 -4.97 24.62 15.05
N GLU A 173 -3.65 24.70 15.18
CA GLU A 173 -2.86 25.94 15.07
C GLU A 173 -2.09 25.92 13.75
N VAL A 174 -2.77 26.30 12.66
CA VAL A 174 -2.29 26.14 11.28
C VAL A 174 -2.66 27.40 10.48
N PRO A 175 -1.83 27.85 9.50
CA PRO A 175 -2.21 28.93 8.61
C PRO A 175 -3.59 28.70 7.97
N SER A 176 -4.42 29.73 7.89
CA SER A 176 -5.82 29.63 7.43
C SER A 176 -5.98 28.99 6.05
N GLN A 177 -4.97 29.12 5.18
CA GLN A 177 -4.93 28.48 3.86
C GLN A 177 -4.73 26.95 3.90
N LEU A 178 -4.13 26.45 4.98
CA LEU A 178 -3.81 25.04 5.19
C LEU A 178 -4.81 24.35 6.14
N GLU A 179 -5.64 25.13 6.84
CA GLU A 179 -6.63 24.63 7.81
C GLU A 179 -7.56 23.53 7.25
N PRO A 180 -8.11 23.63 6.02
CA PRO A 180 -8.99 22.59 5.47
C PRO A 180 -8.29 21.23 5.33
N TYR A 181 -7.03 21.26 4.88
CA TYR A 181 -6.22 20.08 4.64
C TYR A 181 -5.79 19.41 5.96
N PHE A 182 -5.31 20.22 6.92
CA PHE A 182 -4.93 19.71 8.23
C PHE A 182 -6.13 19.28 9.08
N ARG A 183 -7.31 19.87 8.89
CA ARG A 183 -8.55 19.39 9.50
C ARG A 183 -8.97 18.03 8.94
N ALA A 184 -8.89 17.84 7.62
CA ALA A 184 -9.16 16.54 7.01
C ALA A 184 -8.18 15.47 7.51
N PHE A 185 -6.89 15.81 7.53
CA PHE A 185 -5.83 14.95 8.05
C PHE A 185 -6.05 14.56 9.52
N GLY A 186 -6.35 15.52 10.40
CA GLY A 186 -6.61 15.22 11.81
C GLY A 186 -7.85 14.36 12.03
N ASN A 187 -8.89 14.50 11.21
CA ASN A 187 -10.05 13.62 11.26
C ASN A 187 -9.69 12.16 10.89
N ARG A 188 -8.83 11.98 9.87
CA ARG A 188 -8.32 10.66 9.49
C ARG A 188 -7.43 10.07 10.58
N LEU A 189 -6.57 10.88 11.20
CA LEU A 189 -5.74 10.49 12.33
C LEU A 189 -6.58 10.01 13.53
N VAL A 190 -7.65 10.73 13.90
CA VAL A 190 -8.56 10.33 14.98
C VAL A 190 -9.27 9.02 14.66
N LYS A 191 -9.72 8.85 13.40
CA LYS A 191 -10.37 7.60 12.96
C LYS A 191 -9.40 6.41 13.03
N TYR A 192 -8.15 6.63 12.63
CA TYR A 192 -7.10 5.61 12.69
C TYR A 192 -6.71 5.27 14.14
N ALA A 193 -6.51 6.28 15.00
CA ALA A 193 -6.23 6.08 16.42
C ALA A 193 -7.28 5.16 17.09
N LYS A 194 -8.56 5.40 16.80
CA LYS A 194 -9.67 4.54 17.28
C LYS A 194 -9.60 3.12 16.73
N SER A 195 -9.21 2.95 15.47
CA SER A 195 -9.09 1.62 14.85
C SER A 195 -8.00 0.75 15.48
N ILE A 196 -6.97 1.37 16.06
CA ILE A 196 -5.86 0.68 16.75
C ILE A 196 -6.05 0.60 18.28
N GLY A 197 -7.21 1.02 18.78
CA GLY A 197 -7.59 0.91 20.20
C GLY A 197 -7.20 2.09 21.09
N ILE A 198 -6.93 3.26 20.50
CA ILE A 198 -6.70 4.52 21.23
C ILE A 198 -8.00 5.33 21.20
N GLU A 199 -8.50 5.74 22.36
CA GLU A 199 -9.56 6.73 22.50
C GLU A 199 -8.95 8.11 22.73
N PRO A 200 -8.73 8.92 21.67
CA PRO A 200 -8.12 10.24 21.80
C PRO A 200 -9.07 11.19 22.54
N SER A 201 -8.59 11.75 23.64
CA SER A 201 -9.25 12.81 24.41
C SER A 201 -8.89 14.20 23.89
N ARG A 202 -7.66 14.37 23.37
CA ARG A 202 -7.18 15.62 22.79
C ARG A 202 -6.27 15.35 21.59
N VAL A 203 -6.47 16.09 20.51
CA VAL A 203 -5.53 16.09 19.38
C VAL A 203 -5.16 17.54 19.08
N LYS A 204 -3.88 17.85 19.23
CA LYS A 204 -3.31 19.15 18.89
C LYS A 204 -2.44 19.01 17.66
N MET A 205 -2.71 19.82 16.64
CA MET A 205 -1.89 19.90 15.44
C MET A 205 -1.40 21.33 15.27
N VAL A 206 -0.08 21.51 15.22
CA VAL A 206 0.55 22.80 14.98
C VAL A 206 1.33 22.69 13.68
N ALA A 207 0.98 23.50 12.68
CA ALA A 207 1.73 23.52 11.42
C ALA A 207 2.25 24.92 11.14
N LYS A 208 3.51 25.00 10.69
CA LYS A 208 4.18 26.26 10.37
C LYS A 208 4.85 26.15 9.01
N GLU A 209 4.74 27.20 8.22
CA GLU A 209 5.48 27.28 6.96
C GLU A 209 6.93 27.67 7.25
N VAL A 210 7.87 26.89 6.72
CA VAL A 210 9.31 27.04 6.90
C VAL A 210 9.94 27.26 5.53
N ARG A 211 10.79 28.28 5.41
CA ARG A 211 11.63 28.49 4.23
C ARG A 211 12.93 27.71 4.40
N TYR A 212 13.23 26.83 3.46
CA TYR A 212 14.50 26.13 3.45
C TYR A 212 15.61 27.08 2.98
N ALA A 213 16.79 26.96 3.58
CA ALA A 213 17.96 27.73 3.19
C ALA A 213 18.37 27.43 1.75
N LEU A 214 19.19 28.31 1.16
CA LEU A 214 19.78 28.14 -0.18
C LEU A 214 18.76 28.06 -1.34
N GLY A 215 17.56 28.62 -1.17
CA GLY A 215 16.57 28.68 -2.24
C GLY A 215 15.83 27.36 -2.51
N ALA A 216 15.93 26.37 -1.62
CA ALA A 216 15.25 25.07 -1.72
C ALA A 216 13.72 25.11 -1.48
N GLY A 217 13.10 26.29 -1.58
CA GLY A 217 11.65 26.50 -1.50
C GLY A 217 11.09 26.62 -0.08
N THR A 218 9.76 26.55 0.00
CA THR A 218 8.95 26.59 1.22
C THR A 218 8.34 25.22 1.50
N GLY A 219 8.39 24.77 2.75
CA GLY A 219 7.70 23.57 3.23
C GLY A 219 6.83 23.87 4.44
N VAL A 220 6.03 22.90 4.85
CA VAL A 220 5.18 22.98 6.04
C VAL A 220 5.69 21.96 7.05
N HIS A 221 6.04 22.42 8.23
CA HIS A 221 6.46 21.57 9.35
C HIS A 221 5.29 21.44 10.31
N ALA A 222 4.88 20.21 10.58
CA ALA A 222 3.74 19.89 11.42
C ALA A 222 4.15 19.09 12.65
N THR A 223 3.72 19.53 13.83
CA THR A 223 3.83 18.80 15.09
C THR A 223 2.46 18.34 15.52
N ILE A 224 2.37 17.07 15.91
CA ILE A 224 1.12 16.41 16.28
C ILE A 224 1.24 15.88 17.70
N GLU A 225 0.32 16.26 18.57
CA GLU A 225 0.19 15.70 19.91
C GLU A 225 -1.17 15.02 20.02
N VAL A 226 -1.16 13.76 20.43
CA VAL A 226 -2.36 12.95 20.66
C VAL A 226 -2.34 12.55 22.14
N GLU A 227 -3.33 13.03 22.90
CA GLU A 227 -3.57 12.61 24.27
C GLU A 227 -4.85 11.76 24.29
N GLY A 228 -4.84 10.66 25.03
CA GLY A 228 -5.97 9.72 25.06
C GLY A 228 -5.78 8.62 26.09
N SER A 229 -6.69 7.65 26.08
CA SER A 229 -6.54 6.40 26.80
C SER A 229 -6.44 5.25 25.81
N SER A 230 -5.72 4.19 26.15
CA SER A 230 -5.61 2.99 25.31
C SER A 230 -6.20 1.79 26.04
N ASP A 231 -7.13 1.11 25.38
CA ASP A 231 -7.62 -0.22 25.78
C ASP A 231 -6.95 -1.33 24.95
N SER A 232 -5.96 -0.98 24.14
CA SER A 232 -5.22 -1.91 23.29
C SER A 232 -4.28 -2.80 24.10
N LEU A 233 -4.16 -4.07 23.68
CA LEU A 233 -3.19 -5.03 24.21
C LEU A 233 -1.74 -4.74 23.75
N MET A 234 -1.56 -3.75 22.87
CA MET A 234 -0.26 -3.35 22.33
C MET A 234 0.50 -2.46 23.32
N SER A 235 1.84 -2.52 23.26
CA SER A 235 2.68 -1.61 24.05
C SER A 235 2.50 -0.15 23.57
N PRO A 236 2.60 0.85 24.47
CA PRO A 236 2.53 2.27 24.10
C PRO A 236 3.51 2.67 22.99
N ALA A 237 4.70 2.08 22.97
CA ALA A 237 5.70 2.31 21.93
C ALA A 237 5.22 1.85 20.54
N LYS A 238 4.54 0.71 20.47
CA LYS A 238 4.02 0.17 19.20
C LYS A 238 2.80 0.95 18.70
N LEU A 239 1.99 1.46 19.62
CA LEU A 239 0.89 2.38 19.31
C LEU A 239 1.40 3.72 18.77
N GLN A 240 2.49 4.24 19.36
CA GLN A 240 3.17 5.43 18.88
C GLN A 240 3.77 5.22 17.49
N GLU A 241 4.48 4.11 17.26
CA GLU A 241 5.06 3.75 15.96
C GLU A 241 4.00 3.64 14.85
N ASN A 242 2.85 3.03 15.16
CA ASN A 242 1.73 2.93 14.24
C ASN A 242 1.12 4.30 13.89
N LEU A 243 1.00 5.20 14.87
CA LEU A 243 0.52 6.57 14.64
C LEU A 243 1.53 7.41 13.86
N GLU A 244 2.82 7.27 14.15
CA GLU A 244 3.90 7.91 13.41
C GLU A 244 3.91 7.48 11.95
N SER A 245 3.85 6.17 11.70
CA SER A 245 3.80 5.61 10.34
C SER A 245 2.60 6.14 9.55
N PHE A 246 1.43 6.21 10.19
CA PHE A 246 0.23 6.79 9.59
C PHE A 246 0.41 8.29 9.29
N ALA A 247 0.94 9.06 10.25
CA ALA A 247 1.12 10.49 10.09
C ALA A 247 2.16 10.85 9.02
N TYR A 248 3.25 10.08 8.89
CA TYR A 248 4.25 10.29 7.84
C TYR A 248 3.68 9.99 6.46
N ARG A 249 2.89 8.92 6.31
CA ARG A 249 2.23 8.60 5.03
C ARG A 249 1.26 9.70 4.61
N GLU A 250 0.40 10.13 5.52
CA GLU A 250 -0.57 11.21 5.26
C GLU A 250 0.11 12.56 5.00
N ALA A 251 1.25 12.84 5.63
CA ALA A 251 2.03 14.04 5.32
C ALA A 251 2.65 13.98 3.91
N ALA A 252 3.03 12.80 3.42
CA ALA A 252 3.48 12.64 2.05
C ALA A 252 2.34 12.94 1.05
N GLU A 253 1.14 12.40 1.30
CA GLU A 253 -0.06 12.69 0.49
C GLU A 253 -0.42 14.19 0.51
N LEU A 254 -0.41 14.81 1.69
CA LEU A 254 -0.60 16.25 1.86
C LEU A 254 0.46 17.07 1.12
N SER A 255 1.68 16.54 0.97
CA SER A 255 2.75 17.24 0.25
C SER A 255 2.47 17.32 -1.25
N GLU A 256 1.88 16.26 -1.80
CA GLU A 256 1.46 16.20 -3.20
C GLU A 256 0.24 17.11 -3.43
N GLU A 257 -0.77 17.04 -2.55
CA GLU A 257 -1.97 17.88 -2.64
C GLU A 257 -1.66 19.38 -2.56
N LEU A 258 -0.72 19.77 -1.69
CA LEU A 258 -0.36 21.17 -1.48
C LEU A 258 0.74 21.66 -2.44
N ALA A 259 1.31 20.77 -3.26
CA ALA A 259 2.52 21.02 -4.05
C ALA A 259 3.65 21.67 -3.21
N LYS A 260 3.72 21.33 -1.92
CA LYS A 260 4.66 21.86 -0.93
C LYS A 260 5.13 20.71 -0.06
N LYS A 261 6.42 20.69 0.30
CA LYS A 261 6.94 19.65 1.18
C LYS A 261 6.33 19.77 2.59
N VAL A 262 5.49 18.82 2.99
CA VAL A 262 4.94 18.70 4.34
C VAL A 262 5.77 17.67 5.11
N VAL A 263 6.27 18.06 6.28
CA VAL A 263 7.12 17.23 7.14
C VAL A 263 6.48 17.16 8.52
N ILE A 264 6.26 15.94 9.02
CA ILE A 264 5.93 15.77 10.45
C ILE A 264 7.23 15.91 11.24
N SER A 265 7.35 16.99 12.00
CA SER A 265 8.54 17.30 12.80
C SER A 265 8.58 16.46 14.08
N SER A 266 7.41 16.18 14.66
CA SER A 266 7.27 15.32 15.83
C SER A 266 5.82 14.84 15.96
N LEU A 267 5.66 13.58 16.37
CA LEU A 267 4.39 13.04 16.85
C LEU A 267 4.59 12.54 18.28
N THR A 268 3.71 12.94 19.19
CA THR A 268 3.77 12.48 20.59
C THR A 268 2.43 11.92 21.00
N LEU A 269 2.45 10.66 21.47
CA LEU A 269 1.31 9.98 22.06
C LEU A 269 1.43 10.01 23.58
N LYS A 270 0.43 10.58 24.27
CA LYS A 270 0.29 10.51 25.73
C LYS A 270 -0.94 9.67 26.08
N LEU A 271 -0.70 8.50 26.68
CA LEU A 271 -1.71 7.55 27.14
C LEU A 271 -1.93 7.63 28.65
#